data_AF-A0A6P0YYI0-F1
#
_entry.id   AF-A0A6P0YYI0-F1
#
_cell.length_a   1.000
_cell.length_b   1.000
_cell.length_c   1.000
_cell.angle_alpha   90.00
_cell.angle_beta   90.00
_cell.angle_gamma   90.00
#
_symmetry.space_group_name_H-M   'P 1'
#
loop_
_entity.id
_entity.type
_entity.pdbx_description
1 polymer ?
#
loop_
_entity_poly.entity_id
_entity_poly.type
_entity_poly.pdbx_seq_one_letter_code
_entity_poly.pdbx_strand_id
1 'polypeptide(L)'
;MTNQMTASVPDASNQITELKNQLKSSSEKKQLQVISELASNGDAGLEILIEFLKEQLANTPNLATGLAYQILYKTEKPNIKEFLQDHFPMGFVPLLSERGIDYSQLQNLLVQPDFLAADRLTLEKLCELAGPSAIKRKWPYFSEVDNFPISDLQTINALWLIYSQGKFGFSVQRQIWLSVGKNWE
;
A
#
# COMPACT_ATOMS: atom_id res chain seq x y z
N MET A 1 40.74 25.03 -31.75
CA MET A 1 39.84 24.04 -32.39
C MET A 1 39.28 23.15 -31.30
N THR A 2 37.97 23.18 -31.19
CA THR A 2 37.09 22.54 -30.21
C THR A 2 37.16 21.02 -30.30
N ASN A 3 37.16 20.34 -29.14
CA ASN A 3 36.54 19.02 -29.00
C ASN A 3 36.13 18.83 -27.53
N GLN A 4 34.90 19.22 -27.21
CA GLN A 4 34.16 18.69 -26.08
C GLN A 4 33.45 17.42 -26.58
N MET A 5 33.96 16.25 -26.19
CA MET A 5 33.21 15.00 -26.29
C MET A 5 32.24 14.92 -25.12
N THR A 6 30.99 15.30 -25.35
CA THR A 6 29.85 14.95 -24.50
C THR A 6 29.34 13.57 -24.90
N ALA A 7 29.78 12.54 -24.18
CA ALA A 7 29.27 11.17 -24.34
C ALA A 7 28.96 10.57 -22.97
N SER A 8 27.77 10.80 -22.42
CA SER A 8 27.33 10.19 -21.14
C SER A 8 25.80 10.11 -20.93
N VAL A 9 24.99 10.00 -22.00
CA VAL A 9 23.50 9.98 -21.89
C VAL A 9 22.80 8.69 -22.39
N PRO A 10 23.38 7.82 -23.26
CA PRO A 10 22.66 6.64 -23.75
C PRO A 10 22.32 5.56 -22.70
N ASP A 11 23.14 5.44 -21.65
CA ASP A 11 23.12 4.29 -20.75
C ASP A 11 21.94 4.33 -19.75
N ALA A 12 21.69 5.51 -19.16
CA ALA A 12 20.60 5.71 -18.21
C ALA A 12 19.21 5.61 -18.88
N SER A 13 19.07 6.12 -20.11
CA SER A 13 17.79 6.03 -20.86
C SER A 13 17.45 4.59 -21.23
N ASN A 14 18.46 3.77 -21.55
CA ASN A 14 18.29 2.36 -21.84
C ASN A 14 17.91 1.57 -20.58
N GLN A 15 18.56 1.85 -19.44
CA GLN A 15 18.24 1.22 -18.16
C GLN A 15 16.79 1.50 -17.75
N ILE A 16 16.34 2.76 -17.83
CA ILE A 16 14.96 3.15 -17.47
C ILE A 16 13.92 2.45 -18.38
N THR A 17 14.22 2.34 -19.67
CA THR A 17 13.35 1.62 -20.62
C THR A 17 13.24 0.13 -20.28
N GLU A 18 14.35 -0.50 -19.92
CA GLU A 18 14.37 -1.89 -19.50
C GLU A 18 13.57 -2.11 -18.21
N LEU A 19 13.73 -1.24 -17.20
CA LEU A 19 12.95 -1.31 -15.96
C LEU A 19 11.44 -1.17 -16.22
N LYS A 20 11.03 -0.28 -17.13
CA LYS A 20 9.62 -0.15 -17.56
C LYS A 20 9.09 -1.46 -18.15
N ASN A 21 9.86 -2.12 -19.01
CA ASN A 21 9.48 -3.40 -19.62
C ASN A 21 9.38 -4.54 -18.59
N GLN A 22 10.32 -4.57 -17.63
CA GLN A 22 10.29 -5.55 -16.54
C GLN A 22 9.11 -5.33 -15.61
N LEU A 23 8.75 -4.08 -15.32
CA LEU A 23 7.58 -3.77 -14.48
C LEU A 23 6.28 -4.34 -15.08
N LYS A 24 6.14 -4.34 -16.40
CA LYS A 24 4.93 -4.81 -17.08
C LYS A 24 4.84 -6.34 -17.24
N SER A 25 5.97 -7.02 -17.37
CA SER A 25 6.01 -8.44 -17.74
C SER A 25 6.40 -9.39 -16.61
N SER A 26 6.91 -8.88 -15.49
CA SER A 26 7.46 -9.70 -14.41
C SER A 26 6.43 -10.12 -13.35
N SER A 27 6.80 -11.11 -12.54
CA SER A 27 6.02 -11.53 -11.38
C SER A 27 5.94 -10.43 -10.32
N GLU A 28 4.92 -10.43 -9.48
CA GLU A 28 4.72 -9.39 -8.45
C GLU A 28 5.95 -9.21 -7.54
N LYS A 29 6.60 -10.31 -7.14
CA LYS A 29 7.84 -10.25 -6.36
C LYS A 29 8.96 -9.49 -7.09
N LYS A 30 9.08 -9.66 -8.40
CA LYS A 30 10.07 -8.96 -9.22
C LYS A 30 9.65 -7.50 -9.46
N GLN A 31 8.34 -7.23 -9.64
CA GLN A 31 7.81 -5.87 -9.72
C GLN A 31 8.18 -5.04 -8.49
N LEU A 32 8.08 -5.59 -7.27
CA LEU A 32 8.48 -4.89 -6.04
C LEU A 32 9.95 -4.42 -6.07
N GLN A 33 10.85 -5.25 -6.62
CA GLN A 33 12.27 -4.89 -6.77
C GLN A 33 12.45 -3.79 -7.81
N VAL A 34 11.82 -3.94 -8.97
CA VAL A 34 11.88 -2.97 -10.08
C VAL A 34 11.33 -1.62 -9.65
N ILE A 35 10.24 -1.58 -8.89
CA ILE A 35 9.65 -0.34 -8.37
C ILE A 35 10.63 0.39 -7.43
N SER A 36 11.33 -0.35 -6.57
CA SER A 36 12.34 0.23 -5.67
C SER A 36 13.53 0.80 -6.47
N GLU A 37 13.94 0.12 -7.53
CA GLU A 37 14.99 0.59 -8.44
C GLU A 37 14.54 1.84 -9.22
N LEU A 38 13.32 1.86 -9.76
CA LEU A 38 12.73 3.03 -10.43
C LEU A 38 12.71 4.25 -9.49
N ALA A 39 12.31 4.08 -8.23
CA ALA A 39 12.33 5.16 -7.24
C ALA A 39 13.73 5.78 -7.03
N SER A 40 14.79 5.00 -7.26
CA SER A 40 16.18 5.45 -7.12
C SER A 40 16.70 6.18 -8.38
N ASN A 41 15.97 6.17 -9.49
CA ASN A 41 16.33 6.80 -10.76
C ASN A 41 15.77 8.24 -10.92
N GLY A 42 15.37 8.89 -9.82
CA GLY A 42 14.89 10.26 -9.83
C GLY A 42 13.58 10.44 -10.61
N ASP A 43 13.42 11.61 -11.25
CA ASP A 43 12.15 12.03 -11.85
C ASP A 43 11.67 11.11 -12.97
N ALA A 44 12.57 10.61 -13.82
CA ALA A 44 12.23 9.69 -14.89
C ALA A 44 11.69 8.34 -14.36
N GLY A 45 12.19 7.88 -13.21
CA GLY A 45 11.65 6.70 -12.55
C GLY A 45 10.28 6.93 -11.93
N LEU A 46 10.07 8.12 -11.32
CA LEU A 46 8.78 8.52 -10.75
C LEU A 46 7.70 8.66 -11.82
N GLU A 47 8.04 9.19 -13.00
CA GLU A 47 7.13 9.27 -14.15
C GLU A 47 6.62 7.88 -14.57
N ILE A 48 7.50 6.88 -14.61
CA ILE A 48 7.09 5.50 -14.91
C ILE A 48 6.16 4.94 -13.84
N LEU A 49 6.40 5.26 -12.56
CA LEU A 49 5.51 4.83 -11.48
C LEU A 49 4.13 5.48 -11.58
N ILE A 50 4.05 6.75 -12.01
CA ILE A 50 2.77 7.43 -12.30
C ILE A 50 2.05 6.74 -13.46
N GLU A 51 2.74 6.48 -14.57
CA GLU A 51 2.18 5.76 -15.72
C GLU A 51 1.67 4.37 -15.31
N PHE A 52 2.47 3.64 -14.53
CA PHE A 52 2.09 2.34 -14.01
C PHE A 52 0.80 2.40 -13.18
N LEU A 53 0.67 3.35 -12.24
CA LEU A 53 -0.56 3.49 -11.48
C LEU A 53 -1.76 3.90 -12.34
N LYS A 54 -1.57 4.78 -13.34
CA LYS A 54 -2.62 5.16 -14.29
C LYS A 54 -3.14 3.96 -15.07
N GLU A 55 -2.25 3.09 -15.53
CA GLU A 55 -2.61 1.85 -16.24
C GLU A 55 -3.36 0.86 -15.35
N GLN A 56 -3.25 0.97 -14.03
CA GLN A 56 -3.83 0.06 -13.05
C GLN A 56 -5.09 0.61 -12.34
N LEU A 57 -5.60 1.78 -12.73
CA LEU A 57 -6.75 2.43 -12.05
C LEU A 57 -8.01 1.57 -11.99
N ALA A 58 -8.24 0.70 -12.98
CA ALA A 58 -9.40 -0.18 -13.04
C ALA A 58 -9.19 -1.54 -12.35
N ASN A 59 -7.97 -1.82 -11.85
CA ASN A 59 -7.60 -3.10 -11.29
C ASN A 59 -7.64 -3.07 -9.76
N THR A 60 -7.79 -4.24 -9.15
CA THR A 60 -7.72 -4.38 -7.70
C THR A 60 -6.30 -4.08 -7.20
N PRO A 61 -6.13 -3.29 -6.12
CA PRO A 61 -4.83 -3.07 -5.49
C PRO A 61 -4.09 -4.37 -5.20
N ASN A 62 -2.79 -4.34 -5.44
CA ASN A 62 -1.87 -5.44 -5.18
C ASN A 62 -0.57 -4.89 -4.54
N LEU A 63 0.38 -5.76 -4.21
CA LEU A 63 1.57 -5.34 -3.47
C LEU A 63 2.42 -4.37 -4.29
N ALA A 64 2.53 -4.61 -5.60
CA ALA A 64 3.30 -3.76 -6.52
C ALA A 64 2.72 -2.35 -6.61
N THR A 65 1.43 -2.24 -6.90
CA THR A 65 0.73 -0.94 -6.99
C THR A 65 0.70 -0.21 -5.65
N GLY A 66 0.54 -0.93 -4.54
CA GLY A 66 0.66 -0.38 -3.19
C GLY A 66 2.01 0.25 -2.90
N LEU A 67 3.10 -0.44 -3.28
CA LEU A 67 4.45 0.08 -3.12
C LEU A 67 4.70 1.31 -4.00
N ALA A 68 4.28 1.27 -5.26
CA ALA A 68 4.39 2.41 -6.17
C ALA A 68 3.66 3.64 -5.62
N TYR A 69 2.42 3.47 -5.13
CA TYR A 69 1.66 4.53 -4.48
C TYR A 69 2.39 5.06 -3.24
N GLN A 70 2.92 4.19 -2.38
CA GLN A 70 3.61 4.60 -1.15
C GLN A 70 4.87 5.43 -1.45
N ILE A 71 5.62 5.09 -2.50
CA ILE A 71 6.79 5.85 -2.95
C ILE A 71 6.38 7.22 -3.46
N LEU A 72 5.37 7.30 -4.33
CA LEU A 72 4.88 8.56 -4.88
C LEU A 72 4.36 9.48 -3.76
N TYR A 73 3.61 8.93 -2.81
CA TYR A 73 3.08 9.68 -1.67
C TYR A 73 4.20 10.33 -0.83
N LYS A 74 5.33 9.64 -0.63
CA LYS A 74 6.48 10.15 0.13
C LYS A 74 7.35 11.15 -0.61
N THR A 75 7.22 11.24 -1.93
CA THR A 75 8.12 12.04 -2.77
C THR A 75 7.88 13.55 -2.62
N GLU A 76 6.73 13.95 -2.04
CA GLU A 76 6.33 15.32 -1.70
C GLU A 76 6.36 16.39 -2.83
N LYS A 77 6.66 16.01 -4.07
CA LYS A 77 6.68 16.90 -5.24
C LYS A 77 5.27 17.41 -5.61
N PRO A 78 5.09 18.70 -5.98
CA PRO A 78 3.77 19.27 -6.27
C PRO A 78 2.98 18.52 -7.36
N ASN A 79 3.62 18.19 -8.48
CA ASN A 79 2.99 17.45 -9.58
C ASN A 79 2.53 16.04 -9.18
N ILE A 80 3.26 15.40 -8.27
CA ILE A 80 2.88 14.08 -7.74
C ILE A 80 1.72 14.23 -6.76
N LYS A 81 1.74 15.24 -5.87
CA LYS A 81 0.63 15.53 -4.96
C LYS A 81 -0.67 15.80 -5.73
N GLU A 82 -0.60 16.62 -6.79
CA GLU A 82 -1.73 16.91 -7.68
C GLU A 82 -2.25 15.62 -8.34
N PHE A 83 -1.36 14.82 -8.94
CA PHE A 83 -1.73 13.53 -9.52
C PHE A 83 -2.45 12.61 -8.51
N LEU A 84 -1.90 12.47 -7.29
CA LEU A 84 -2.48 11.62 -6.25
C LEU A 84 -3.83 12.17 -5.78
N GLN A 85 -3.99 13.48 -5.66
CA GLN A 85 -5.25 14.10 -5.27
C GLN A 85 -6.34 13.93 -6.35
N ASP A 86 -5.98 14.05 -7.62
CA ASP A 86 -6.91 13.94 -8.75
C ASP A 86 -7.42 12.50 -8.96
N HIS A 87 -6.54 11.51 -8.76
CA HIS A 87 -6.84 10.11 -9.10
C HIS A 87 -7.15 9.25 -7.87
N PHE A 88 -6.66 9.62 -6.70
CA PHE A 88 -6.78 8.87 -5.45
C PHE A 88 -7.19 9.78 -4.26
N PRO A 89 -8.29 10.54 -4.37
CA PRO A 89 -8.69 11.53 -3.34
C PRO A 89 -8.98 10.91 -1.98
N MET A 90 -9.35 9.63 -1.95
CA MET A 90 -9.61 8.86 -0.72
C MET A 90 -8.49 7.83 -0.43
N GLY A 91 -7.32 8.02 -1.06
CA GLY A 91 -6.21 7.07 -1.07
C GLY A 91 -6.37 5.93 -2.07
N PHE A 92 -5.44 4.99 -2.02
CA PHE A 92 -5.28 3.97 -3.07
C PHE A 92 -6.09 2.71 -2.82
N VAL A 93 -6.22 2.28 -1.56
CA VAL A 93 -7.00 1.10 -1.20
C VAL A 93 -8.45 1.52 -0.97
N PRO A 94 -9.45 0.87 -1.61
CA PRO A 94 -10.85 1.14 -1.35
C PRO A 94 -11.22 0.99 0.13
N LEU A 95 -11.86 2.01 0.70
CA LEU A 95 -12.24 2.07 2.11
C LEU A 95 -13.71 1.68 2.29
N LEU A 96 -14.02 0.38 2.28
CA LEU A 96 -15.38 -0.12 2.41
C LEU A 96 -15.75 -0.35 3.88
N SER A 97 -16.97 0.02 4.25
CA SER A 97 -17.54 -0.25 5.57
C SER A 97 -19.05 -0.44 5.50
N GLU A 98 -19.56 -1.50 6.12
CA GLU A 98 -21.00 -1.74 6.27
C GLU A 98 -21.57 -0.93 7.45
N ARG A 99 -20.72 -0.38 8.31
CA ARG A 99 -21.12 0.41 9.50
C ARG A 99 -20.74 1.89 9.40
N GLY A 100 -20.25 2.34 8.25
CA GLY A 100 -19.85 3.73 8.03
C GLY A 100 -18.60 4.14 8.83
N ILE A 101 -17.74 3.18 9.17
CA ILE A 101 -16.47 3.43 9.84
C ILE A 101 -15.51 4.13 8.88
N ASP A 102 -14.94 5.25 9.31
CA ASP A 102 -13.90 5.94 8.54
C ASP A 102 -12.53 5.30 8.78
N TYR A 103 -11.94 4.80 7.69
CA TYR A 103 -10.61 4.19 7.64
C TYR A 103 -9.53 5.08 7.01
N SER A 104 -9.86 6.32 6.63
CA SER A 104 -8.94 7.25 5.95
C SER A 104 -7.67 7.51 6.75
N GLN A 105 -7.81 7.74 8.05
CA GLN A 105 -6.67 7.94 8.95
C GLN A 105 -5.80 6.69 9.07
N LEU A 106 -6.40 5.49 9.10
CA LEU A 106 -5.65 4.23 9.15
C LEU A 106 -4.81 4.05 7.89
N GLN A 107 -5.38 4.33 6.72
CA GLN A 107 -4.65 4.34 5.46
C GLN A 107 -3.48 5.34 5.48
N ASN A 108 -3.70 6.57 5.96
CA ASN A 108 -2.65 7.60 6.01
C ASN A 108 -1.47 7.20 6.89
N LEU A 109 -1.72 6.56 8.04
CA LEU A 109 -0.67 6.07 8.93
C LEU A 109 0.12 4.93 8.28
N LEU A 110 -0.57 4.00 7.62
CA LEU A 110 0.06 2.85 6.95
C LEU A 110 0.86 3.24 5.70
N VAL A 111 0.41 4.23 4.94
CA VAL A 111 1.17 4.79 3.80
C VAL A 111 2.48 5.46 4.28
N GLN A 112 2.50 6.02 5.49
CA GLN A 112 3.65 6.68 6.11
C GLN A 112 4.49 5.75 7.02
N PRO A 113 4.46 4.44 6.75
CA PRO A 113 4.76 3.34 7.68
C PRO A 113 4.79 3.62 9.20
N ASP A 114 3.85 4.41 9.75
CA ASP A 114 3.69 4.54 11.20
C ASP A 114 2.88 3.36 11.75
N PHE A 115 3.50 2.17 11.73
CA PHE A 115 2.84 0.92 12.12
C PHE A 115 2.41 0.92 13.59
N LEU A 116 3.12 1.62 14.46
CA LEU A 116 2.78 1.68 15.88
C LEU A 116 1.49 2.49 16.09
N ALA A 117 1.34 3.64 15.42
CA ALA A 117 0.09 4.38 15.47
C ALA A 117 -1.04 3.65 14.73
N ALA A 118 -0.76 3.02 13.60
CA ALA A 118 -1.73 2.24 12.84
C ALA A 118 -2.27 1.04 13.62
N ASP A 119 -1.43 0.36 14.41
CA ASP A 119 -1.84 -0.75 15.28
C ASP A 119 -2.81 -0.29 16.37
N ARG A 120 -2.50 0.81 17.08
CA ARG A 120 -3.41 1.40 18.06
C ARG A 120 -4.74 1.80 17.43
N LEU A 121 -4.71 2.47 16.28
CA LEU A 121 -5.93 2.89 15.58
C LEU A 121 -6.72 1.68 15.08
N THR A 122 -6.06 0.61 14.66
CA THR A 122 -6.74 -0.63 14.27
C THR A 122 -7.55 -1.18 15.44
N LEU A 123 -7.00 -1.24 16.66
CA LEU A 123 -7.73 -1.66 17.85
C LEU A 123 -8.93 -0.74 18.16
N GLU A 124 -8.75 0.57 18.03
CA GLU A 124 -9.85 1.54 18.20
C GLU A 124 -10.98 1.29 17.19
N LYS A 125 -10.64 1.02 15.93
CA LYS A 125 -11.62 0.71 14.87
C LYS A 125 -12.34 -0.62 15.12
N LEU A 126 -11.65 -1.64 15.63
CA LEU A 126 -12.29 -2.89 16.05
C LEU A 126 -13.24 -2.69 17.23
N CYS A 127 -12.91 -1.79 18.16
CA CYS A 127 -13.83 -1.41 19.24
C CYS A 127 -15.04 -0.65 18.70
N GLU A 128 -14.85 0.23 17.71
CA GLU A 128 -15.94 0.93 17.01
C GLU A 128 -16.90 -0.05 16.33
N LEU A 129 -16.36 -1.08 15.65
CA LEU A 129 -17.14 -2.19 15.09
C LEU A 129 -17.86 -3.03 16.15
N ALA A 130 -17.29 -3.20 17.34
CA ALA A 130 -17.96 -3.92 18.43
C ALA A 130 -19.03 -3.08 19.14
N GLY A 131 -19.02 -1.75 18.97
CA GLY A 131 -20.05 -0.84 19.46
C GLY A 131 -19.69 -0.14 20.77
N PRO A 132 -20.63 0.66 21.35
CA PRO A 132 -20.33 1.62 22.41
C PRO A 132 -19.68 1.03 23.68
N SER A 133 -20.09 -0.18 24.06
CA SER A 133 -19.52 -0.89 25.21
C SER A 133 -18.05 -1.25 25.00
N ALA A 134 -17.68 -1.67 23.79
CA ALA A 134 -16.30 -2.01 23.42
C ALA A 134 -15.41 -0.76 23.35
N ILE A 135 -15.92 0.35 22.80
CA ILE A 135 -15.23 1.65 22.80
C ILE A 135 -14.87 2.06 24.23
N LYS A 136 -15.82 1.97 25.18
CA LYS A 136 -15.59 2.36 26.58
C LYS A 136 -14.53 1.50 27.27
N ARG A 137 -14.52 0.19 27.01
CA ARG A 137 -13.58 -0.75 27.64
C ARG A 137 -12.25 -0.90 26.91
N LYS A 138 -12.17 -0.43 25.66
CA LYS A 138 -10.97 -0.41 24.79
C LYS A 138 -10.46 -1.79 24.32
N TRP A 139 -11.35 -2.76 24.22
CA TRP A 139 -11.08 -4.07 23.59
C TRP A 139 -12.40 -4.75 23.19
N PRO A 140 -12.43 -5.59 22.13
CA PRO A 140 -13.59 -6.40 21.76
C PRO A 140 -13.59 -7.79 22.44
N TYR A 141 -14.76 -8.39 22.62
CA TYR A 141 -14.93 -9.78 23.09
C TYR A 141 -14.94 -10.68 21.86
N PHE A 142 -14.54 -11.95 22.00
CA PHE A 142 -14.57 -12.90 20.88
C PHE A 142 -15.97 -13.00 20.24
N SER A 143 -17.04 -12.97 21.05
CA SER A 143 -18.42 -13.01 20.58
C SER A 143 -18.85 -11.76 19.78
N GLU A 144 -18.20 -10.62 19.99
CA GLU A 144 -18.43 -9.42 19.18
C GLU A 144 -17.68 -9.51 17.84
N VAL A 145 -16.48 -10.11 17.85
CA VAL A 145 -15.67 -10.33 16.64
C VAL A 145 -16.40 -11.20 15.63
N ASP A 146 -17.13 -12.22 16.08
CA ASP A 146 -17.95 -13.08 15.22
C ASP A 146 -19.04 -12.31 14.44
N ASN A 147 -19.40 -11.11 14.89
CA ASN A 147 -20.43 -10.25 14.29
C ASN A 147 -19.84 -9.06 13.50
N PHE A 148 -18.53 -9.03 13.30
CA PHE A 148 -17.90 -7.99 12.48
C PHE A 148 -18.29 -8.15 11.01
N PRO A 149 -18.70 -7.06 10.32
CA PRO A 149 -18.99 -7.13 8.90
C PRO A 149 -17.74 -7.53 8.11
N ILE A 150 -17.95 -8.31 7.06
CA ILE A 150 -16.86 -8.85 6.26
C ILE A 150 -16.12 -7.73 5.53
N SER A 151 -16.85 -6.72 5.02
CA SER A 151 -16.22 -5.59 4.30
C SER A 151 -15.22 -4.85 5.17
N ASP A 152 -15.54 -4.63 6.44
CA ASP A 152 -14.71 -3.87 7.37
C ASP A 152 -13.42 -4.63 7.70
N LEU A 153 -13.53 -5.93 7.96
CA LEU A 153 -12.36 -6.80 8.16
C LEU A 153 -11.49 -6.89 6.90
N GLN A 154 -12.11 -6.94 5.72
CA GLN A 154 -11.39 -6.94 4.45
C GLN A 154 -10.66 -5.61 4.21
N THR A 155 -11.28 -4.48 4.49
CA THR A 155 -10.65 -3.15 4.37
C THR A 155 -9.44 -3.05 5.30
N ILE A 156 -9.59 -3.36 6.59
CA ILE A 156 -8.48 -3.34 7.55
C ILE A 156 -7.35 -4.26 7.08
N ASN A 157 -7.69 -5.50 6.69
CA ASN A 157 -6.69 -6.46 6.24
C ASN A 157 -5.97 -6.01 4.95
N ALA A 158 -6.70 -5.48 3.97
CA ALA A 158 -6.14 -5.01 2.71
C ALA A 158 -5.17 -3.84 2.95
N LEU A 159 -5.54 -2.88 3.80
CA LEU A 159 -4.65 -1.77 4.16
C LEU A 159 -3.33 -2.29 4.75
N TRP A 160 -3.40 -3.17 5.74
CA TRP A 160 -2.21 -3.76 6.35
C TRP A 160 -1.38 -4.56 5.35
N LEU A 161 -2.02 -5.38 4.51
CA LEU A 161 -1.32 -6.24 3.56
C LEU A 161 -0.59 -5.41 2.50
N ILE A 162 -1.28 -4.44 1.89
CA ILE A 162 -0.77 -3.61 0.80
C ILE A 162 0.40 -2.75 1.29
N TYR A 163 0.24 -2.04 2.41
CA TYR A 163 1.25 -1.09 2.88
C TYR A 163 2.40 -1.71 3.69
N SER A 164 2.31 -3.00 4.02
CA SER A 164 3.40 -3.78 4.61
C SER A 164 4.14 -4.66 3.59
N GLN A 165 3.81 -4.58 2.30
CA GLN A 165 4.34 -5.45 1.25
C GLN A 165 4.07 -6.94 1.55
N GLY A 166 2.87 -7.25 2.04
CA GLY A 166 2.41 -8.61 2.31
C GLY A 166 2.87 -9.18 3.66
N LYS A 167 3.50 -8.39 4.52
CA LYS A 167 4.09 -8.87 5.79
C LYS A 167 3.12 -8.88 6.96
N PHE A 168 2.15 -7.98 6.97
CA PHE A 168 1.21 -7.76 8.07
C PHE A 168 -0.24 -7.91 7.60
N GLY A 169 -1.13 -8.24 8.54
CA GLY A 169 -2.57 -8.42 8.31
C GLY A 169 -3.09 -9.71 8.93
N PHE A 170 -4.39 -9.76 9.22
CA PHE A 170 -5.05 -10.94 9.79
C PHE A 170 -4.96 -12.15 8.85
N SER A 171 -5.00 -11.94 7.54
CA SER A 171 -4.81 -13.01 6.56
C SER A 171 -3.42 -13.63 6.66
N VAL A 172 -2.38 -12.83 6.92
CA VAL A 172 -1.01 -13.32 7.12
C VAL A 172 -0.92 -14.14 8.41
N GLN A 173 -1.42 -13.59 9.52
CA GLN A 173 -1.47 -14.29 10.81
C GLN A 173 -2.23 -15.63 10.70
N ARG A 174 -3.38 -15.63 10.01
CA ARG A 174 -4.16 -16.85 9.76
C ARG A 174 -3.38 -17.89 8.96
N GLN A 175 -2.65 -17.48 7.92
CA GLN A 175 -1.83 -18.42 7.14
C GLN A 175 -0.70 -19.02 7.99
N ILE A 176 -0.04 -18.21 8.81
CA ILE A 176 0.99 -18.69 9.75
C ILE A 176 0.37 -19.68 10.73
N TRP A 177 -0.74 -19.32 11.38
CA TRP A 177 -1.45 -20.19 12.32
C TRP A 177 -1.87 -21.53 11.70
N LEU A 178 -2.38 -21.53 10.47
CA LEU A 178 -2.69 -22.77 9.74
C LEU A 178 -1.45 -23.61 9.46
N SER A 179 -0.32 -22.97 9.09
CA SER A 179 0.93 -23.67 8.78
C SER A 179 1.55 -24.39 9.99
N VAL A 180 1.32 -23.87 11.21
CA VAL A 180 1.75 -24.50 12.47
C VAL A 180 0.68 -25.41 13.07
N GLY A 181 -0.27 -25.88 12.25
CA GLY A 181 -1.29 -26.84 12.67
C GLY A 181 -2.30 -26.26 13.67
N LYS A 182 -2.54 -24.95 13.62
CA LYS A 182 -3.42 -24.21 14.54
C LYS A 182 -2.92 -24.19 15.99
N ASN A 183 -1.64 -24.46 16.21
CA ASN A 183 -1.01 -24.31 17.52
C ASN A 183 -0.69 -22.83 17.79
N TRP A 184 -0.93 -22.38 19.02
CA TRP A 184 -0.61 -21.02 19.47
C TRP A 184 0.81 -20.92 20.06
N GLU A 185 1.39 -22.06 20.47
CA GLU A 185 2.77 -22.21 20.97
C GLU A 185 3.72 -22.62 19.85
#